data_AF-A0A431K6M5-F1
#
_entry.id   AF-A0A431K6M5-F1
#
_cell.length_a   1.000
_cell.length_b   1.000
_cell.length_c   1.000
_cell.angle_alpha   90.00
_cell.angle_beta   90.00
_cell.angle_gamma   90.00
#
_symmetry.space_group_name_H-M   'P 1'
#
loop_
_entity.id
_entity.type
_entity.pdbx_description
1 polymer ?
#
loop_
_entity_poly.entity_id
_entity_poly.type
_entity_poly.pdbx_seq_one_letter_code
_entity_poly.pdbx_strand_id
1 'polypeptide(L)'
;MRLLYPCDPFEKKRPDETYEEEFSAAQAAGLVCSLYSAEDFELGEFKRKAFSYSGVVPEIVECIAARIDSPFFSVDVVLSSKGRPRLIELGDGQVSDRKNWPASRFVAILEDQ
;
A
#
# COMPACT_ATOMS: atom_id res chain seq x y z
N MET A 1 -6.11 6.35 6.43
CA MET A 1 -5.09 5.35 6.05
C MET A 1 -5.80 4.19 5.34
N ARG A 2 -5.20 3.59 4.29
CA ARG A 2 -5.72 2.37 3.65
C ARG A 2 -4.69 1.26 3.83
N LEU A 3 -5.10 0.14 4.42
CA LEU A 3 -4.25 -1.03 4.62
C LEU A 3 -4.37 -1.99 3.43
N LEU A 4 -3.24 -2.52 2.97
CA LEU A 4 -3.18 -3.49 1.88
C LEU A 4 -2.82 -4.86 2.46
N TYR A 5 -3.61 -5.87 2.11
CA TYR A 5 -3.39 -7.26 2.53
C TYR A 5 -3.29 -8.16 1.29
N PRO A 6 -2.43 -9.20 1.30
CA PRO A 6 -2.42 -10.17 0.22
C PRO A 6 -3.75 -10.92 0.17
N CYS A 7 -4.26 -11.18 -1.02
CA CYS A 7 -5.39 -12.05 -1.24
C CYS A 7 -4.96 -13.52 -1.27
N ASP A 8 -5.94 -14.41 -1.06
CA ASP A 8 -5.78 -15.84 -1.30
C ASP A 8 -5.30 -16.08 -2.75
N PRO A 9 -4.31 -16.97 -2.97
CA PRO A 9 -3.78 -17.26 -4.31
C PRO A 9 -4.83 -17.78 -5.29
N PHE A 10 -5.84 -18.52 -4.81
CA PHE A 10 -6.87 -19.14 -5.64
C PHE A 10 -8.17 -18.32 -5.65
N GLU A 11 -8.44 -17.55 -4.59
CA GLU A 11 -9.63 -16.70 -4.47
C GLU A 11 -9.27 -15.22 -4.23
N LYS A 12 -8.99 -14.47 -5.31
CA LYS A 12 -8.52 -13.07 -5.25
C LYS A 12 -9.41 -12.06 -4.50
N LYS A 13 -10.62 -12.45 -4.08
CA LYS A 13 -11.56 -11.62 -3.30
C LYS A 13 -11.54 -11.93 -1.79
N ARG A 14 -10.76 -12.92 -1.37
CA ARG A 14 -10.57 -13.32 0.03
C ARG A 14 -9.16 -12.91 0.47
N PRO A 15 -8.96 -12.45 1.72
CA PRO A 15 -7.60 -12.30 2.26
C PRO A 15 -6.88 -13.66 2.29
N ASP A 16 -5.56 -13.63 2.22
CA ASP A 16 -4.73 -14.79 2.54
C ASP A 16 -4.98 -15.24 3.99
N GLU A 17 -5.04 -16.55 4.23
CA GLU A 17 -5.35 -17.17 5.53
C GLU A 17 -4.43 -16.64 6.65
N THR A 18 -3.16 -16.39 6.34
CA THR A 18 -2.16 -15.88 7.29
C THR A 18 -2.56 -14.51 7.84
N TYR A 19 -3.27 -13.72 7.04
CA TYR A 19 -3.64 -12.33 7.34
C TYR A 19 -5.14 -12.14 7.62
N GLU A 20 -5.96 -13.19 7.52
CA GLU A 20 -7.42 -13.10 7.65
C GLU A 20 -7.87 -12.50 8.99
N GLU A 21 -7.21 -12.89 10.09
CA GLU A 21 -7.49 -12.36 11.43
C GLU A 21 -7.20 -10.85 11.51
N GLU A 22 -6.07 -10.40 10.97
CA GLU A 22 -5.65 -9.01 10.98
C GLU A 22 -6.55 -8.15 10.08
N PHE A 23 -6.85 -8.65 8.88
CA PHE A 23 -7.78 -8.02 7.94
C PHE A 23 -9.16 -7.82 8.58
N SER A 24 -9.69 -8.85 9.23
CA SER A 24 -10.99 -8.81 9.92
C SER A 24 -10.99 -7.82 11.08
N ALA A 25 -9.94 -7.83 11.90
CA ALA A 25 -9.80 -6.90 13.02
C ALA A 25 -9.71 -5.45 12.54
N ALA A 26 -8.93 -5.19 11.49
CA ALA A 26 -8.80 -3.85 10.90
C ALA A 26 -10.13 -3.35 10.30
N GLN A 27 -10.88 -4.21 9.62
CA GLN A 27 -12.21 -3.86 9.12
C GLN A 27 -13.19 -3.58 10.27
N ALA A 28 -13.17 -4.38 11.34
CA ALA A 28 -14.03 -4.17 12.51
C ALA A 28 -13.73 -2.85 13.23
N ALA A 29 -12.49 -2.39 13.21
CA ALA A 29 -12.04 -1.07 13.66
C ALA A 29 -12.41 0.08 12.71
N GLY A 30 -13.07 -0.19 11.58
CA GLY A 30 -13.46 0.82 10.60
C GLY A 30 -12.32 1.30 9.69
N LEU A 31 -11.17 0.62 9.70
CA LEU A 31 -10.05 0.94 8.80
C LEU A 31 -10.37 0.47 7.37
N VAL A 32 -10.04 1.32 6.40
CA VAL A 32 -10.22 0.98 4.98
C VAL A 32 -9.17 -0.06 4.59
N CYS A 33 -9.62 -1.27 4.26
CA CYS A 33 -8.74 -2.37 3.82
C CYS A 33 -8.93 -2.65 2.32
N SER A 34 -7.89 -3.12 1.65
CA SER A 34 -7.92 -3.53 0.25
C SER A 34 -7.03 -4.75 0.03
N LEU A 35 -7.40 -5.59 -0.92
CA LEU A 35 -6.67 -6.80 -1.26
C LEU A 35 -5.79 -6.59 -2.50
N TYR A 36 -4.62 -7.21 -2.53
CA TYR A 36 -3.75 -7.29 -3.69
C TYR A 36 -3.27 -8.72 -3.92
N SER A 37 -2.98 -9.11 -5.16
CA SER A 37 -2.41 -10.42 -5.45
C SER A 37 -0.89 -10.37 -5.32
N ALA A 38 -0.34 -11.11 -4.35
CA ALA A 38 1.11 -11.25 -4.18
C ALA A 38 1.76 -11.95 -5.38
N GLU A 39 1.10 -12.95 -5.97
CA GLU A 39 1.57 -13.61 -7.18
C GLU A 39 1.64 -12.66 -8.38
N ASP A 40 0.56 -11.91 -8.67
CA ASP A 40 0.59 -10.92 -9.75
C ASP A 40 1.68 -9.87 -9.51
N PHE A 41 1.97 -9.56 -8.24
CA PHE A 41 3.00 -8.62 -7.83
C PHE A 41 4.41 -9.15 -8.10
N GLU A 42 4.70 -10.38 -7.67
CA GLU A 42 5.97 -11.06 -7.89
C GLU A 42 6.23 -11.35 -9.37
N LEU A 43 5.19 -11.65 -10.13
CA LEU A 43 5.27 -11.91 -11.58
C LEU A 43 5.36 -10.63 -12.42
N GLY A 44 5.23 -9.44 -11.81
CA GLY A 44 5.28 -8.16 -12.53
C GLY A 44 4.06 -7.90 -13.43
N GLU A 45 2.95 -8.58 -13.18
CA GLU A 45 1.68 -8.41 -13.93
C GLU A 45 0.95 -7.11 -13.53
N PHE A 46 1.40 -6.44 -12.47
CA PHE A 46 0.96 -5.11 -12.12
C PHE A 46 1.31 -4.13 -13.24
N LYS A 47 0.28 -3.60 -13.90
CA LYS A 47 0.47 -2.55 -14.90
C LYS A 47 0.96 -1.28 -14.19
N ARG A 48 2.13 -0.81 -14.59
CA ARG A 48 2.69 0.49 -14.20
C ARG A 48 1.69 1.60 -14.53
N LYS A 49 1.01 2.05 -13.48
CA LYS A 49 0.07 3.16 -13.51
C LYS A 49 0.24 3.90 -12.19
N ALA A 50 0.51 5.19 -12.27
CA ALA A 50 0.58 6.01 -11.08
C ALA A 50 -0.83 6.26 -10.52
N PHE A 51 -0.92 6.28 -9.19
CA PHE A 51 -2.14 6.59 -8.46
C PHE A 51 -1.82 7.65 -7.42
N SER A 52 -2.79 8.52 -7.11
CA SER A 52 -2.69 9.47 -6.01
C SER A 52 -3.94 9.40 -5.16
N TYR A 53 -3.84 9.85 -3.91
CA TYR A 53 -4.97 9.90 -2.98
C TYR A 53 -6.16 10.71 -3.53
N SER A 54 -5.90 11.84 -4.19
CA SER A 54 -6.94 12.71 -4.75
C SER A 54 -7.46 12.26 -6.12
N GLY A 55 -6.89 11.21 -6.71
CA GLY A 55 -7.14 10.80 -8.09
C GLY A 55 -6.47 11.68 -9.14
N VAL A 56 -5.86 12.81 -8.75
CA VAL A 56 -5.05 13.67 -9.63
C VAL A 56 -3.59 13.30 -9.46
N VAL A 57 -3.01 12.66 -10.46
CA VAL A 57 -1.59 12.25 -10.44
C VAL A 57 -0.71 13.40 -10.91
N PRO A 58 0.24 13.89 -10.10
CA PRO A 58 1.19 14.91 -10.55
C PRO A 58 2.11 14.37 -11.65
N GLU A 59 2.44 15.19 -12.64
CA GLU A 59 3.33 14.81 -13.76
C GLU A 59 4.67 14.21 -13.31
N ILE A 60 5.24 14.71 -12.20
CA ILE A 60 6.48 14.19 -11.62
C ILE A 60 6.35 12.71 -11.23
N VAL A 61 5.17 12.27 -10.77
CA VAL A 61 4.94 10.87 -10.35
C VAL A 61 4.88 9.95 -11.57
N GLU A 62 4.21 10.37 -12.64
CA GLU A 62 4.23 9.64 -13.92
C GLU A 62 5.66 9.53 -14.47
N CYS A 63 6.43 10.61 -14.38
CA CYS A 63 7.84 10.61 -14.75
C CYS A 63 8.66 9.62 -13.93
N ILE A 64 8.42 9.51 -12.63
CA ILE A 64 9.11 8.55 -11.74
C ILE A 64 8.69 7.11 -12.08
N ALA A 65 7.39 6.85 -12.24
CA ALA A 65 6.84 5.54 -12.64
C ALA A 65 7.40 5.00 -13.94
N ALA A 66 7.74 5.89 -14.90
CA ALA A 66 8.39 5.48 -16.14
C ALA A 66 9.88 5.12 -15.99
N ARG A 67 10.53 5.45 -14.86
CA ARG A 67 11.98 5.32 -14.65
C ARG A 67 12.38 4.25 -13.64
N ILE A 68 11.47 3.84 -12.77
CA ILE A 68 11.73 2.84 -11.73
C ILE A 68 11.23 1.48 -12.20
N ASP A 69 12.14 0.52 -12.22
CA ASP A 69 11.84 -0.88 -12.51
C ASP A 69 11.47 -1.63 -11.22
N SER A 70 10.31 -1.27 -10.67
CA SER A 70 9.72 -1.93 -9.50
C SER A 70 8.22 -2.11 -9.73
N PRO A 71 7.64 -3.29 -9.41
CA PRO A 71 6.21 -3.55 -9.56
C PRO A 71 5.35 -2.67 -8.64
N PHE A 72 5.90 -2.18 -7.53
CA PHE A 72 5.24 -1.24 -6.61
C PHE A 72 6.30 -0.42 -5.87
N PHE A 73 5.98 0.85 -5.66
CA PHE A 73 6.73 1.74 -4.79
C PHE A 73 5.82 2.91 -4.40
N SER A 74 6.06 3.51 -3.24
CA SER A 74 5.43 4.76 -2.82
C SER A 74 6.37 5.93 -3.09
N VAL A 75 5.79 7.11 -3.31
CA VAL A 75 6.55 8.36 -3.42
C VAL A 75 5.87 9.44 -2.60
N ASP A 76 6.68 10.20 -1.86
CA ASP A 76 6.22 11.44 -1.24
C ASP A 76 6.70 12.63 -2.05
N VAL A 77 5.76 13.49 -2.41
CA VAL A 77 6.01 14.69 -3.21
C VAL A 77 5.55 15.92 -2.44
N VAL A 78 6.45 16.90 -2.33
CA VAL A 78 6.15 18.22 -1.73
C VAL A 78 6.29 19.32 -2.76
N LEU A 79 5.63 20.45 -2.51
CA LEU A 79 5.86 21.67 -3.26
C LEU A 79 6.99 22.48 -2.61
N SER A 80 7.95 22.91 -3.41
CA SER A 80 8.92 23.93 -2.99
C SER A 80 8.23 25.27 -2.69
N SER A 81 8.96 26.19 -2.06
CA SER A 81 8.47 27.57 -1.81
C SER A 81 8.05 28.35 -3.07
N LYS A 82 8.45 27.87 -4.26
CA LYS A 82 8.05 28.42 -5.57
C LYS A 82 6.97 27.58 -6.26
N GLY A 83 6.28 26.69 -5.55
CA GLY A 83 5.21 25.85 -6.09
C GLY A 83 5.67 24.72 -7.02
N ARG A 84 6.98 24.46 -7.13
CA ARG A 84 7.49 23.36 -7.97
C ARG A 84 7.52 22.04 -7.19
N PRO A 85 7.01 20.93 -7.74
CA PRO A 85 7.06 19.64 -7.06
C PRO A 85 8.49 19.10 -6.91
N ARG A 86 8.71 18.37 -5.82
CA ARG A 86 9.96 17.72 -5.44
C ARG A 86 9.64 16.36 -4.83
N LEU A 87 10.29 15.32 -5.33
CA LEU A 87 10.34 14.02 -4.65
C LEU A 87 11.16 14.19 -3.36
N ILE A 88 10.66 13.68 -2.25
CA ILE A 88 11.36 13.70 -0.95
C ILE A 88 11.58 12.30 -0.36
N GLU A 89 10.74 11.33 -0.72
CA GLU A 89 10.86 9.95 -0.28
C GLU A 89 10.48 8.99 -1.41
N LEU A 90 11.18 7.87 -1.49
CA LEU A 90 10.86 6.72 -2.34
C LEU A 90 10.87 5.48 -1.44
N GLY A 91 9.70 4.88 -1.23
CA GLY A 91 9.55 3.62 -0.48
C GLY A 91 9.35 2.45 -1.42
N ASP A 92 10.00 1.33 -1.18
CA ASP A 92 9.92 0.11 -2.01
C ASP A 92 8.74 -0.80 -1.63
N GLY A 93 7.83 -0.32 -0.78
CA GLY A 93 6.66 -1.07 -0.34
C GLY A 93 6.96 -2.18 0.65
N GLN A 94 8.16 -2.19 1.25
CA GLN A 94 8.44 -3.10 2.37
C GLN A 94 7.43 -2.88 3.50
N VAL A 95 6.74 -3.96 3.88
CA VAL A 95 5.82 -3.98 5.03
C VAL A 95 6.45 -4.81 6.14
N SER A 96 6.44 -4.29 7.36
CA SER A 96 6.85 -5.04 8.53
C SER A 96 5.79 -6.08 8.88
N ASP A 97 6.17 -7.36 8.96
CA ASP A 97 5.35 -8.42 9.55
C ASP A 97 4.95 -8.10 11.01
N ARG A 98 3.83 -8.65 11.49
CA ARG A 98 3.24 -8.44 12.82
C ARG A 98 4.14 -8.94 13.97
N LYS A 99 5.27 -9.61 13.67
CA LYS A 99 6.29 -10.08 14.64
C LYS A 99 5.68 -10.76 15.89
N ASN A 100 4.72 -11.66 15.67
CA ASN A 100 3.96 -12.40 16.70
C ASN A 100 3.00 -11.58 17.59
N TRP A 101 2.70 -10.33 17.26
CA TRP A 101 1.72 -9.55 18.02
C TRP A 101 0.29 -10.07 17.77
N PRO A 102 -0.61 -10.02 18.77
CA PRO A 102 -2.03 -10.25 18.53
C PRO A 102 -2.63 -9.20 17.58
N ALA A 103 -3.52 -9.59 16.66
CA ALA A 103 -4.19 -8.67 15.71
C ALA A 103 -4.87 -7.52 16.44
N SER A 104 -5.60 -7.84 17.51
CA SER A 104 -6.31 -6.85 18.33
C SER A 104 -5.37 -5.79 18.90
N ARG A 105 -4.17 -6.18 19.35
CA ARG A 105 -3.20 -5.24 19.89
C ARG A 105 -2.57 -4.39 18.80
N PHE A 106 -2.28 -4.99 17.65
CA PHE A 106 -1.74 -4.28 16.50
C PHE A 106 -2.72 -3.20 16.00
N VAL A 107 -4.00 -3.54 15.84
CA VAL A 107 -5.05 -2.60 15.40
C VAL A 107 -5.25 -1.48 16.42
N ALA A 108 -5.27 -1.78 17.72
CA ALA A 108 -5.42 -0.75 18.76
C ALA A 108 -4.32 0.33 18.71
N ILE A 109 -3.11 -0.01 18.25
CA ILE A 109 -2.03 0.99 18.06
C ILE A 109 -2.37 1.97 16.93
N LEU A 110 -3.03 1.49 15.87
CA LEU A 110 -3.40 2.31 14.72
C LEU A 110 -4.58 3.24 15.01
N GLU A 111 -5.40 2.92 16.01
CA GLU A 111 -6.53 3.74 16.47
C GLU A 111 -6.12 4.86 17.44
N ASP A 112 -4.99 4.71 18.16
CA ASP A 112 -4.51 5.67 19.17
C ASP A 112 -3.75 6.87 18.56
N GLN A 113 -4.20 7.36 17.40
CA GLN A 113 -3.62 8.51 16.67
C GLN A 113 -4.58 9.71 16.67
#